data_AF-X6N6H7-F1
#
_entry.id   AF-X6N6H7-F1
#
_cell.length_a   1.000
_cell.length_b   1.000
_cell.length_c   1.000
_cell.angle_alpha   90.00
_cell.angle_beta   90.00
_cell.angle_gamma   90.00
#
_symmetry.space_group_name_H-M   'P 1'
#
loop_
_entity.id
_entity.type
_entity.pdbx_description
1 polymer ?
#
loop_
_entity_poly.entity_id
_entity_poly.type
_entity_poly.pdbx_seq_one_letter_code
_entity_poly.pdbx_strand_id
1 'polypeptide(L)'
;MTTNVTNDKVLETHELQKESARWESLLYLVGLIRGIYLSEKKVSMPYEQLVEKLCKKRKDQYLTTSYEMDQQLKLLESLVCKFLTIKSGKTLKIAKIDLKVDVCHVKNEILSHLQL
;
A
#
# COMPACT_ATOMS: atom_id res chain seq x y z
N MET A 1 -40.73 -24.77 2.02
CA MET A 1 -40.21 -23.42 1.78
C MET A 1 -39.56 -22.94 3.06
N THR A 2 -38.25 -23.05 3.15
CA THR A 2 -37.35 -22.63 4.26
C THR A 2 -35.95 -23.00 3.76
N THR A 3 -34.86 -22.21 3.75
CA THR A 3 -34.53 -20.82 4.10
C THR A 3 -33.17 -20.56 3.43
N ASN A 4 -33.11 -19.81 2.33
CA ASN A 4 -31.85 -19.36 1.67
C ASN A 4 -31.36 -18.03 2.28
N VAL A 5 -31.18 -17.95 3.60
CA VAL A 5 -30.91 -16.66 4.29
C VAL A 5 -29.49 -16.58 4.90
N THR A 6 -28.68 -17.62 4.78
CA THR A 6 -27.40 -17.71 5.53
C THR A 6 -26.15 -17.48 4.68
N ASN A 7 -26.21 -17.65 3.36
CA ASN A 7 -25.00 -17.59 2.52
C ASN A 7 -24.56 -16.16 2.17
N ASP A 8 -25.49 -15.23 1.95
CA ASP A 8 -25.15 -13.85 1.53
C ASP A 8 -24.42 -13.08 2.65
N LYS A 9 -24.87 -13.21 3.91
CA LYS A 9 -24.25 -12.53 5.06
C LYS A 9 -22.85 -13.04 5.39
N VAL A 10 -22.58 -14.33 5.18
CA VAL A 10 -21.24 -14.91 5.43
C VAL A 10 -20.25 -14.48 4.35
N LEU A 11 -20.69 -14.37 3.10
CA LEU A 11 -19.87 -13.85 2.00
C LEU A 11 -19.53 -12.36 2.22
N GLU A 12 -20.52 -11.54 2.55
CA GLU A 12 -20.36 -10.11 2.84
C GLU A 12 -19.38 -9.87 4.00
N THR A 13 -19.46 -10.67 5.07
CA THR A 13 -18.57 -10.54 6.22
C THR A 13 -17.11 -10.88 5.86
N HIS A 14 -16.89 -11.85 4.98
CA HIS A 14 -15.55 -12.22 4.51
C HIS A 14 -14.94 -11.19 3.55
N GLU A 15 -15.73 -10.56 2.70
CA GLU A 15 -15.28 -9.50 1.78
C GLU A 15 -14.89 -8.24 2.54
N LEU A 16 -15.70 -7.82 3.51
CA LEU A 16 -15.40 -6.68 4.39
C LEU A 16 -14.11 -6.87 5.21
N GLN A 17 -13.87 -8.09 5.72
CA GLN A 17 -12.63 -8.40 6.46
C GLN A 17 -11.39 -8.36 5.56
N LYS A 18 -11.48 -8.88 4.33
CA LYS A 18 -10.39 -8.81 3.34
C LYS A 18 -10.10 -7.37 2.93
N GLU A 19 -11.14 -6.55 2.80
CA GLU A 19 -10.99 -5.14 2.47
C GLU A 19 -10.31 -4.38 3.62
N SER A 20 -10.78 -4.52 4.86
CA SER A 20 -10.14 -3.90 6.04
C SER A 20 -8.65 -4.26 6.15
N ALA A 21 -8.30 -5.53 5.95
CA ALA A 21 -6.90 -5.99 5.96
C ALA A 21 -6.06 -5.35 4.84
N ARG A 22 -6.64 -5.10 3.66
CA ARG A 22 -5.96 -4.44 2.54
C ARG A 22 -5.62 -2.99 2.84
N TRP A 23 -6.48 -2.28 3.57
CA TRP A 23 -6.29 -0.89 3.94
C TRP A 23 -5.33 -0.72 5.11
N GLU A 24 -5.42 -1.57 6.15
CA GLU A 24 -4.43 -1.63 7.23
C GLU A 24 -3.02 -1.92 6.67
N SER A 25 -2.94 -2.82 5.70
CA SER A 25 -1.73 -3.09 4.94
C SER A 25 -1.18 -1.85 4.24
N LEU A 26 -2.04 -1.05 3.62
CA LEU A 26 -1.64 0.17 2.93
C LEU A 26 -1.13 1.26 3.90
N LEU A 27 -1.82 1.43 5.04
CA LEU A 27 -1.41 2.36 6.11
C LEU A 27 -0.05 1.97 6.71
N TYR A 28 0.20 0.68 6.87
CA TYR A 28 1.49 0.15 7.30
C TYR A 28 2.60 0.42 6.28
N LEU A 29 2.31 0.27 4.98
CA LEU A 29 3.26 0.54 3.90
C LEU A 29 3.75 1.99 3.89
N VAL A 30 2.89 2.97 4.19
CA VAL A 30 3.31 4.39 4.27
C VAL A 30 4.49 4.57 5.23
N GLY A 31 4.40 3.94 6.41
CA GLY A 31 5.46 3.99 7.42
C GLY A 31 6.73 3.28 6.96
N LEU A 32 6.59 2.10 6.35
CA LEU A 32 7.73 1.33 5.83
C LEU A 32 8.47 2.08 4.72
N ILE A 33 7.75 2.64 3.76
CA ILE A 33 8.33 3.41 2.65
C ILE A 33 9.13 4.58 3.22
N ARG A 34 8.52 5.40 4.09
CA ARG A 34 9.22 6.53 4.70
C ARG A 34 10.46 6.08 5.47
N GLY A 35 10.35 5.00 6.25
CA GLY A 35 11.48 4.42 6.97
C GLY A 35 12.61 3.96 6.05
N ILE A 36 12.30 3.37 4.89
CA ILE A 36 13.30 2.98 3.88
C ILE A 36 14.02 4.22 3.34
N TYR A 37 13.29 5.23 2.86
CA TYR A 37 13.90 6.42 2.27
C TYR A 37 14.72 7.25 3.28
N LEU A 38 14.25 7.36 4.52
CA LEU A 38 15.03 7.97 5.62
C LEU A 38 16.33 7.21 5.89
N SER A 39 16.28 5.88 5.93
CA SER A 39 17.48 5.05 6.15
C SER A 39 18.49 5.13 5.01
N GLU A 40 18.02 5.27 3.77
CA GLU A 40 18.86 5.39 2.57
C GLU A 40 19.37 6.81 2.33
N LYS A 41 18.87 7.81 3.07
CA LYS A 41 19.17 9.24 2.89
C LYS A 41 18.96 9.73 1.44
N LYS A 42 17.92 9.21 0.79
CA LYS A 42 17.56 9.52 -0.60
C LYS A 42 16.08 9.90 -0.68
N VAL A 43 15.70 10.58 -1.76
CA VAL A 43 14.29 10.91 -2.10
C VAL A 43 13.81 10.19 -3.34
N SER A 44 14.68 9.41 -4.00
CA SER A 44 14.35 8.61 -5.18
C SER A 44 15.17 7.33 -5.22
N MET A 45 14.60 6.25 -5.76
CA MET A 45 15.31 5.00 -6.05
C MET A 45 14.65 4.24 -7.21
N PRO A 46 15.35 3.27 -7.85
CA PRO A 46 14.71 2.32 -8.75
C PRO A 46 13.51 1.65 -8.09
N TYR A 47 12.41 1.56 -8.82
CA TYR A 47 11.15 1.03 -8.31
C TYR A 47 11.29 -0.43 -7.86
N GLU A 48 12.01 -1.23 -8.63
CA GLU A 48 12.29 -2.63 -8.33
C GLU A 48 13.09 -2.77 -7.03
N GLN A 49 14.01 -1.84 -6.76
CA GLN A 49 14.76 -1.79 -5.50
C GLN A 49 13.85 -1.47 -4.31
N LEU A 50 12.88 -0.56 -4.49
CA LEU A 50 11.88 -0.26 -3.45
C LEU A 50 11.02 -1.49 -3.14
N VAL A 51 10.51 -2.17 -4.17
CA VAL A 51 9.71 -3.39 -4.04
C VAL A 51 10.48 -4.46 -3.27
N GLU A 52 11.72 -4.73 -3.67
CA GLU A 52 12.58 -5.72 -3.00
C GLU A 52 12.79 -5.40 -1.51
N LYS A 53 13.08 -4.13 -1.20
CA LYS A 53 13.26 -3.67 0.19
C LYS A 53 11.99 -3.80 1.02
N LEU A 54 10.83 -3.50 0.44
CA LEU A 54 9.54 -3.64 1.11
C LEU A 54 9.21 -5.11 1.39
N CYS A 55 9.38 -5.99 0.40
CA CYS A 55 9.22 -7.44 0.59
C CYS A 55 10.15 -7.98 1.68
N LYS A 56 11.40 -7.48 1.77
CA LYS A 56 12.36 -7.88 2.82
C LYS A 56 12.03 -7.34 4.21
N LYS A 57 11.48 -6.12 4.32
CA LYS A 57 11.13 -5.49 5.60
C LYS A 57 9.81 -5.96 6.16
N ARG A 58 8.90 -6.40 5.31
CA ARG A 58 7.61 -6.99 5.70
C ARG A 58 7.84 -8.42 6.17
N LYS A 59 8.39 -8.57 7.38
CA LYS A 59 8.75 -9.87 7.98
C LYS A 59 7.63 -10.55 8.76
N ASP A 60 6.53 -9.85 9.05
CA ASP A 60 5.44 -10.42 9.85
C ASP A 60 4.17 -10.75 9.04
N GLN A 61 3.70 -11.96 9.34
CA GLN A 61 2.40 -12.60 9.06
C GLN A 61 2.02 -13.05 7.65
N TYR A 62 2.44 -12.41 6.55
CA TYR A 62 2.08 -12.89 5.19
C TYR A 62 3.21 -12.68 4.18
N LEU A 63 3.63 -13.76 3.51
CA LEU A 63 4.53 -13.74 2.36
C LEU A 63 3.87 -12.89 1.26
N THR A 64 4.22 -11.61 1.18
CA THR A 64 3.74 -10.73 0.11
C THR A 64 4.66 -10.87 -1.09
N THR A 65 4.09 -11.30 -2.20
CA THR A 65 4.81 -11.40 -3.48
C THR A 65 5.17 -10.02 -4.01
N SER A 66 6.21 -9.94 -4.86
CA SER A 66 6.56 -8.69 -5.56
C SER A 66 5.39 -8.15 -6.39
N TYR A 67 4.52 -9.03 -6.89
CA TYR A 67 3.31 -8.67 -7.64
C TYR A 67 2.29 -7.97 -6.74
N GLU A 68 1.98 -8.54 -5.58
CA GLU A 68 1.04 -7.90 -4.63
C GLU A 68 1.60 -6.57 -4.10
N MET A 69 2.90 -6.51 -3.85
CA MET A 69 3.56 -5.26 -3.46
C MET A 69 3.44 -4.20 -4.57
N ASP A 70 3.62 -4.58 -5.83
CA ASP A 70 3.45 -3.68 -6.98
C ASP A 70 2.02 -3.12 -7.05
N GLN A 71 1.00 -3.96 -6.84
CA GLN A 71 -0.39 -3.53 -6.79
C GLN A 71 -0.65 -2.54 -5.65
N GLN A 72 -0.10 -2.81 -4.46
CA GLN A 72 -0.26 -1.92 -3.31
C GLN A 72 0.45 -0.57 -3.51
N LEU A 73 1.63 -0.55 -4.12
CA LEU A 73 2.36 0.69 -4.39
C LEU A 73 1.67 1.55 -5.45
N LYS A 74 1.11 0.93 -6.50
CA LYS A 74 0.29 1.64 -7.49
C LYS A 74 -0.99 2.19 -6.88
N LEU A 75 -1.65 1.40 -6.03
CA LEU A 75 -2.83 1.88 -5.30
C LEU A 75 -2.46 3.08 -4.41
N LEU A 76 -1.37 3.00 -3.66
CA LEU A 76 -0.89 4.10 -2.81
C LEU A 76 -0.55 5.36 -3.62
N GLU A 77 0.15 5.22 -4.75
CA GLU A 77 0.43 6.34 -5.66
C GLU A 77 -0.87 6.96 -6.18
N SER A 78 -1.86 6.14 -6.55
CA SER A 78 -3.14 6.65 -7.07
C SER A 78 -3.94 7.43 -6.03
N LEU A 79 -3.86 7.03 -4.75
CA LEU A 79 -4.56 7.68 -3.65
C LEU A 79 -3.85 8.93 -3.16
N VAL A 80 -2.51 8.89 -3.05
CA VAL A 80 -1.72 9.98 -2.45
C VAL A 80 -0.44 10.24 -3.26
N CYS A 81 -0.61 10.70 -4.50
CA CYS A 81 0.49 10.91 -5.44
C CYS A 81 1.52 11.97 -4.97
N LYS A 82 1.12 12.86 -4.05
CA LYS A 82 1.99 13.85 -3.41
C LYS A 82 3.02 13.19 -2.49
N PHE A 83 2.68 12.04 -1.90
CA PHE A 83 3.58 11.28 -1.04
C PHE A 83 4.52 10.40 -1.86
N LEU A 84 3.97 9.56 -2.75
CA LEU A 84 4.71 8.61 -3.57
C LEU A 84 4.39 8.85 -5.05
N THR A 85 5.42 8.95 -5.89
CA THR A 85 5.28 9.01 -7.35
C THR A 85 6.18 7.96 -8.02
N ILE A 86 5.65 7.20 -8.97
CA ILE A 86 6.34 6.18 -9.74
C ILE A 86 6.38 6.65 -11.20
N LYS A 87 7.56 7.04 -11.67
CA LYS A 87 7.75 7.49 -13.06
C LYS A 87 8.42 6.42 -13.89
N SER A 88 7.80 6.05 -15.01
CA SER A 88 8.41 5.18 -16.01
C SER A 88 9.41 5.96 -16.86
N GLY A 89 10.69 5.59 -16.78
CA GLY A 89 11.73 6.07 -17.69
C GLY A 89 11.89 5.19 -18.92
N LYS A 90 12.86 5.52 -19.79
CA LYS A 90 13.18 4.71 -20.97
C LYS A 90 13.69 3.31 -20.63
N THR A 91 14.39 3.17 -19.50
CA THR A 91 15.11 1.95 -19.13
C THR A 91 14.63 1.34 -17.82
N LEU A 92 14.19 2.17 -16.86
CA LEU A 92 13.80 1.74 -15.51
C LEU A 92 12.67 2.62 -14.98
N LYS A 93 11.88 2.08 -14.06
CA LYS A 93 10.90 2.84 -13.27
C LYS A 93 11.59 3.44 -12.04
N ILE A 94 11.28 4.69 -11.72
CA ILE A 94 11.85 5.39 -10.57
C ILE A 94 10.73 5.77 -9.60
N ALA A 95 10.85 5.31 -8.36
CA ALA A 95 9.99 5.72 -7.26
C ALA A 95 10.59 6.93 -6.54
N LYS A 96 9.78 7.98 -6.35
CA LYS A 96 10.13 9.21 -5.63
C LYS A 96 9.17 9.41 -4.47
N ILE A 97 9.71 9.87 -3.34
CA ILE A 97 8.92 10.25 -2.17
C ILE A 97 9.09 11.73 -1.89
N ASP A 98 8.04 12.40 -1.40
CA ASP A 98 8.18 13.68 -0.73
C ASP A 98 8.20 13.48 0.79
N LEU A 99 9.38 13.64 1.38
CA LEU A 99 9.60 13.50 2.83
C LEU A 99 8.98 14.65 3.65
N LYS A 100 8.56 15.75 3.00
CA LYS A 100 7.89 16.87 3.68
C LYS A 100 6.42 16.59 3.95
N VAL A 101 5.81 15.68 3.19
CA VAL A 101 4.41 15.29 3.40
C VAL A 101 4.33 14.53 4.74
N ASP A 102 3.41 14.95 5.61
CA ASP A 102 3.20 14.31 6.91
C ASP A 102 2.55 12.92 6.74
N VAL A 103 3.10 11.89 7.40
CA VAL A 103 2.52 10.53 7.40
C VAL A 103 1.09 10.54 7.92
N CYS A 104 0.77 11.35 8.93
CA CYS A 104 -0.59 11.44 9.46
C CYS A 104 -1.56 11.94 8.40
N HIS A 105 -1.15 12.92 7.59
CA HIS A 105 -1.94 13.42 6.48
C HIS A 105 -2.18 12.35 5.40
N VAL A 106 -1.12 11.63 5.00
CA VAL A 106 -1.23 10.51 4.02
C VAL A 106 -2.19 9.44 4.53
N LYS A 107 -2.08 9.05 5.80
CA LYS A 107 -2.97 8.04 6.40
C LYS A 107 -4.41 8.51 6.44
N ASN A 108 -4.66 9.77 6.80
CA ASN A 108 -6.00 10.33 6.82
C ASN A 108 -6.62 10.39 5.41
N GLU A 109 -5.83 10.73 4.39
CA GLU A 109 -6.27 10.73 2.99
C GLU A 109 -6.59 9.29 2.52
N ILE A 110 -5.81 8.30 2.92
CA ILE A 110 -6.15 6.88 2.67
C ILE A 110 -7.48 6.51 3.36
N LEU A 111 -7.65 6.89 4.63
CA LEU A 111 -8.85 6.59 5.42
C LEU A 111 -10.09 7.32 4.91
N SER A 112 -9.99 8.50 4.30
CA SER A 112 -11.16 9.18 3.75
C SER A 112 -11.76 8.43 2.55
N HIS A 113 -10.95 7.61 1.85
CA HIS A 113 -11.44 6.75 0.77
C HIS A 113 -12.16 5.48 1.27
N LEU A 114 -12.08 5.17 2.58
CA LEU A 114 -12.79 4.06 3.22
C LEU A 114 -14.22 4.40 3.64
N GLN A 115 -14.56 5.68 3.81
CA GLN A 115 -15.85 6.11 4.35
C GLN A 115 -16.93 6.34 3.27
N LEU A 116 -16.89 5.57 2.18
CA LEU A 116 -17.95 5.53 1.16
C LEU A 116 -19.00 4.46 1.49
#